data_AF-A0A382THN9-F1
#
_entry.id   AF-A0A382THN9-F1
#
_cell.length_a   1.000
_cell.length_b   1.000
_cell.length_c   1.000
_cell.angle_alpha   90.00
_cell.angle_beta   90.00
_cell.angle_gamma   90.00
#
_symmetry.space_group_name_H-M   'P 1'
#
loop_
_entity.id
_entity.type
_entity.pdbx_description
1 polymer ?
#
loop_
_entity_poly.entity_id
_entity_poly.type
_entity_poly.pdbx_seq_one_letter_code
_entity_poly.pdbx_strand_id
1 'polypeptide(L)' 'MQLKKYTDYSLRVLIYAGLHKERLVTIGEISKRFGISRNHLVKVVHDLAARGFLASTR' A
#
# COMPACT_ATOMS: atom_id res chain seq x y z
N MET A 1 -17.69 12.95 5.23
CA MET A 1 -17.36 12.02 4.12
C MET A 1 -16.69 10.79 4.71
N GLN A 2 -17.27 9.59 4.62
CA GLN A 2 -16.66 8.37 5.18
C GLN A 2 -15.98 7.55 4.08
N LEU A 3 -14.66 7.64 4.02
CA LEU A 3 -13.86 6.73 3.19
C LEU A 3 -13.87 5.34 3.85
N LYS A 4 -14.17 4.31 3.05
CA LYS A 4 -14.01 2.92 3.52
C LYS A 4 -12.53 2.68 3.83
N LYS A 5 -12.25 1.85 4.84
CA LYS A 5 -10.87 1.48 5.24
C LYS A 5 -10.01 1.04 4.06
N TYR A 6 -10.59 0.31 3.11
CA TYR A 6 -9.90 -0.13 1.91
C TYR A 6 -9.35 1.05 1.07
N THR A 7 -10.17 2.08 0.86
CA THR A 7 -9.76 3.27 0.10
C THR A 7 -8.71 4.06 0.87
N ASP A 8 -8.88 4.25 2.18
CA ASP A 8 -7.88 4.90 3.04
C ASP A 8 -6.52 4.17 2.97
N TYR A 9 -6.52 2.85 3.07
CA TYR A 9 -5.28 2.06 2.98
C TYR A 9 -4.64 2.15 1.59
N SER A 10 -5.45 2.13 0.52
CA SER A 10 -4.96 2.27 -0.85
C SER A 10 -4.25 3.61 -1.05
N LEU A 11 -4.86 4.70 -0.59
CA LEU A 11 -4.25 6.03 -0.66
C LEU A 11 -2.96 6.12 0.14
N ARG A 12 -2.93 5.60 1.37
CA ARG A 12 -1.71 5.58 2.20
C ARG A 12 -0.58 4.79 1.56
N VAL A 13 -0.88 3.64 0.96
CA VAL A 13 0.09 2.82 0.23
C VAL A 13 0.67 3.59 -0.96
N LEU A 14 -0.19 4.19 -1.79
CA LEU A 14 0.26 4.94 -2.98
C LEU A 14 1.10 6.17 -2.60
N ILE A 15 0.65 6.95 -1.61
CA ILE A 15 1.40 8.12 -1.12
C ILE A 15 2.76 7.66 -0.59
N TYR A 16 2.78 6.64 0.26
CA TYR A 16 4.01 6.19 0.89
C TYR A 16 5.00 5.59 -0.13
N ALA A 17 4.53 4.80 -1.10
CA ALA A 17 5.36 4.32 -2.20
C ALA A 17 5.87 5.47 -3.08
N GLY A 18 5.01 6.46 -3.38
CA GLY A 18 5.37 7.63 -4.18
C GLY A 18 6.41 8.55 -3.53
N LEU A 19 6.53 8.53 -2.21
CA LEU A 19 7.58 9.25 -1.47
C LEU A 19 8.94 8.50 -1.45
N HIS A 20 8.97 7.23 -1.85
CA HIS A 20 10.16 6.37 -1.77
C HIS A 20 10.52 5.76 -3.13
N LYS A 21 10.45 6.54 -4.21
CA LYS A 21 10.67 6.05 -5.59
C LYS A 21 12.07 5.45 -5.84
N GLU A 22 13.07 5.83 -5.04
CA GLU A 22 14.45 5.37 -5.20
C GLU A 22 14.75 4.03 -4.52
N ARG A 23 13.77 3.42 -3.84
CA ARG A 23 13.95 2.12 -3.17
C ARG A 23 12.69 1.28 -3.21
N LEU A 24 12.85 -0.02 -2.93
CA LEU A 24 11.71 -0.88 -2.68
C LEU A 24 11.07 -0.57 -1.31
N VAL A 25 9.74 -0.48 -1.32
CA VAL A 25 8.91 -0.36 -0.12
C VAL A 25 8.27 -1.71 0.15
N THR A 26 8.35 -2.18 1.40
CA THR A 26 7.77 -3.47 1.77
C THR A 26 6.43 -3.31 2.49
N ILE A 27 5.56 -4.30 2.36
CA ILE A 27 4.30 -4.40 3.13
C ILE A 27 4.56 -4.34 4.63
N GLY A 28 5.66 -4.95 5.10
CA GLY A 28 6.04 -4.95 6.51
C GLY A 28 6.35 -3.56 7.05
N GLU A 29 7.01 -2.73 6.25
CA GLU A 29 7.32 -1.34 6.58
C GLU A 29 6.05 -0.50 6.69
N ILE A 30 5.16 -0.57 5.69
CA ILE A 30 3.88 0.13 5.69
C ILE A 30 3.01 -0.32 6.88
N SER A 31 3.01 -1.62 7.19
CA SER A 31 2.27 -2.20 8.31
C SER A 31 2.70 -1.59 9.64
N LYS A 32 4.01 -1.54 9.90
CA LYS A 32 4.58 -0.92 11.11
C LYS A 32 4.32 0.58 11.15
N ARG A 33 4.48 1.28 10.03
CA ARG A 33 4.33 2.74 9.94
C ARG A 33 2.90 3.21 10.23
N PHE A 34 1.90 2.51 9.73
CA PHE A 34 0.50 2.95 9.81
C PHE A 34 -0.38 2.10 10.72
N GLY A 35 0.16 1.08 11.39
CA GLY A 35 -0.60 0.19 12.26
C GLY A 35 -1.64 -0.67 11.52
N ILE A 36 -1.43 -0.91 10.23
CA ILE A 36 -2.36 -1.67 9.38
C ILE A 36 -1.87 -3.12 9.32
N SER A 37 -2.76 -4.09 9.51
CA SER A 37 -2.35 -5.49 9.44
C SER A 37 -1.84 -5.87 8.04
N ARG A 38 -0.81 -6.72 7.99
CA ARG A 38 -0.24 -7.23 6.73
C ARG A 38 -1.30 -7.83 5.81
N ASN A 39 -2.28 -8.55 6.34
CA ASN A 39 -3.34 -9.17 5.54
C ASN A 39 -4.16 -8.16 4.74
N HIS A 40 -4.46 -6.99 5.30
CA HIS A 40 -5.15 -5.93 4.56
C HIS A 40 -4.25 -5.32 3.49
N LEU A 41 -2.98 -5.08 3.82
CA LEU A 41 -2.02 -4.49 2.89
C LEU A 41 -1.69 -5.41 1.71
N VAL A 42 -1.61 -6.73 1.91
CA VAL A 42 -1.43 -7.70 0.81
C VAL A 42 -2.55 -7.56 -0.22
N LYS A 43 -3.81 -7.52 0.22
CA LYS A 43 -4.97 -7.36 -0.68
C LYS A 43 -4.92 -6.03 -1.43
N VAL A 44 -4.64 -4.94 -0.72
CA VAL A 44 -4.55 -3.59 -1.30
C VAL A 44 -3.41 -3.51 -2.31
N VAL A 45 -2.20 -3.95 -1.97
CA VAL A 45 -1.03 -3.88 -2.86
C VAL A 45 -1.24 -4.75 -4.10
N HIS A 46 -1.82 -5.94 -3.94
CA HIS A 46 -2.13 -6.81 -5.08
C HIS A 46 -3.11 -6.15 -6.06
N ASP A 47 -4.21 -5.56 -5.57
CA ASP A 47 -5.20 -4.87 -6.41
C ASP A 47 -4.61 -3.62 -7.08
N LEU A 48 -3.79 -2.84 -6.35
CA LEU A 48 -3.10 -1.67 -6.92
C LEU A 48 -2.10 -2.07 -8.02
N ALA A 49 -1.36 -3.15 -7.83
CA ALA A 49 -0.43 -3.67 -8.82
C ALA A 49 -1.16 -4.22 -10.06
N ALA A 50 -2.24 -4.99 -9.86
CA ALA A 50 -3.07 -5.51 -10.95
C ALA A 50 -3.70 -4.39 -11.81
N ARG A 51 -3.96 -3.22 -11.21
CA ARG A 51 -4.47 -2.02 -11.91
C ARG A 51 -3.36 -1.13 -12.49
N GLY A 52 -2.09 -1.49 -12.33
CA GLY A 52 -0.95 -0.74 -12.86
C GLY A 52 -0.59 0.53 -12.06
N PHE A 53 -1.15 0.73 -10.86
CA PHE A 53 -0.77 1.86 -10.01
C PHE A 53 0.57 1.66 -9.30
N LEU A 54 1.01 0.40 -9.16
CA LEU A 54 2.28 0.04 -8.54
C LEU A 54 2.95 -1.08 -9.35
N ALA A 55 4.29 -1.06 -9.38
CA ALA A 55 5.06 -2.25 -9.69
C ALA A 55 5.42 -2.97 -8.38
N SER A 56 5.28 -4.29 -8.36
CA SER A 56 5.64 -5.12 -7.19
C SER A 56 6.47 -6.32 -7.63
N THR A 57 7.52 -6.65 -6.87
CA THR A 57 8.31 -7.87 -7.01
C THR A 57 8.14 -8.75 -5.78
N ARG A 58 8.38 -10.06 -5.93
CA ARG A 58 8.44 -11.02 -4.81
C ARG A 58 9.83 -11.06 -4.18
#